data_AF-Q201J2-F1
#
_entry.id   AF-Q201J2-F1
#
_cell.length_a   1.000
_cell.length_b   1.000
_cell.length_c   1.000
_cell.angle_alpha   90.00
_cell.angle_beta   90.00
_cell.angle_gamma   90.00
#
_symmetry.space_group_name_H-M   'P 1'
#
loop_
_entity.id
_entity.type
_entity.pdbx_description
1 polymer ?
#
loop_
_entity_poly.entity_id
_entity_poly.type
_entity_poly.pdbx_seq_one_letter_code
_entity_poly.pdbx_strand_id
1 'polypeptide(L)'
;SKCRRLKQEHGLDMIVIDYLQLIQGSGSRASDNRQQEVSEISRTLKALARELECPVIALSQLSRGVEQRQDKRPMMSDIRESGSIEQDADIVAFLYRDDYYNRGGDEDDDDDSGFEPQTNDENGEIEIIIAKQRNGPT
;
A
#
# COMPACT_ATOMS: atom_id res chain seq x y z
N SER A 1 -4.57 21.30 -2.14
CA SER A 1 -5.60 22.35 -2.17
C SER A 1 -6.98 21.82 -1.82
N LYS A 2 -7.46 20.72 -2.43
CA LYS A 2 -8.81 20.15 -2.16
C LYS A 2 -9.03 19.72 -0.71
N CYS A 3 -8.11 18.95 -0.09
CA CYS A 3 -8.27 18.51 1.30
C CYS A 3 -8.26 19.67 2.32
N ARG A 4 -7.40 20.68 2.12
CA ARG A 4 -7.36 21.90 2.97
C ARG A 4 -8.68 22.65 2.93
N ARG A 5 -9.24 22.85 1.74
CA ARG A 5 -10.53 23.50 1.55
C ARG A 5 -11.66 22.69 2.22
N LEU A 6 -11.65 21.37 2.03
CA LEU A 6 -12.63 20.48 2.63
C LEU A 6 -12.59 20.51 4.17
N LYS A 7 -11.38 20.46 4.77
CA LYS A 7 -11.19 20.62 6.23
C LYS A 7 -11.76 21.94 6.74
N GLN A 8 -11.57 23.03 6.01
CA GLN A 8 -12.06 24.36 6.41
C GLN A 8 -13.59 24.47 6.30
N GLU A 9 -14.19 23.94 5.24
CA GLU A 9 -15.62 24.07 4.97
C GLU A 9 -16.47 23.09 5.81
N HIS A 10 -15.97 21.88 6.06
CA HIS A 10 -16.77 20.78 6.61
C HIS A 10 -16.09 19.97 7.71
N GLY A 11 -14.82 20.23 8.02
CA GLY A 11 -14.00 19.29 8.77
C GLY A 11 -13.49 18.14 7.88
N LEU A 12 -12.52 17.39 8.41
CA LEU A 12 -11.90 16.26 7.72
C LEU A 12 -11.17 15.40 8.75
N ASP A 13 -11.61 14.15 8.87
CA ASP A 13 -11.14 13.23 9.92
C ASP A 13 -10.25 12.12 9.39
N MET A 14 -10.26 11.86 8.07
CA MET A 14 -9.40 10.87 7.43
C MET A 14 -9.23 11.17 5.95
N ILE A 15 -8.08 10.80 5.40
CA ILE A 15 -7.80 10.80 3.96
C ILE A 15 -7.40 9.38 3.56
N VAL A 16 -8.02 8.86 2.50
CA VAL A 16 -7.64 7.59 1.87
C VAL A 16 -7.21 7.86 0.44
N ILE A 17 -6.09 7.29 0.02
CA ILE A 17 -5.53 7.44 -1.32
C ILE A 17 -5.29 6.07 -1.93
N ASP A 18 -5.97 5.81 -3.05
CA ASP A 18 -5.84 4.62 -3.87
C ASP A 18 -5.29 5.03 -5.25
N TYR A 19 -4.01 4.84 -5.56
CA TYR A 19 -2.89 4.38 -4.73
C TYR A 19 -1.66 5.25 -5.02
N LEU A 20 -0.61 5.17 -4.19
CA LEU A 20 0.57 6.06 -4.23
C LEU A 20 1.17 6.20 -5.62
N GLN A 21 1.24 5.10 -6.37
CA GLN A 21 1.92 5.07 -7.65
C GLN A 21 1.21 5.88 -8.75
N LEU A 22 -0.06 6.25 -8.58
CA LEU A 22 -0.79 7.13 -9.50
C LEU A 22 -0.53 8.63 -9.23
N ILE A 23 0.05 8.96 -8.07
CA ILE A 23 0.40 10.34 -7.74
C ILE A 23 1.62 10.75 -8.56
N GLN A 24 1.52 11.91 -9.20
CA GLN A 24 2.62 12.51 -9.97
C GLN A 24 3.39 13.49 -9.09
N GLY A 25 4.72 13.46 -9.19
CA GLY A 25 5.62 14.43 -8.58
C GLY A 25 5.49 15.82 -9.18
N SER A 26 6.00 16.82 -8.48
CA SER A 26 5.81 18.23 -8.82
C SER A 26 6.65 18.76 -10.01
N GLY A 27 7.43 17.90 -10.69
CA GLY A 27 8.40 18.32 -11.70
C GLY A 27 8.19 17.76 -13.11
N SER A 28 8.38 18.59 -14.15
CA SER A 28 8.30 18.21 -15.57
C SER A 28 9.47 17.32 -16.07
N ARG A 29 10.32 16.81 -15.18
CA ARG A 29 11.46 15.91 -15.48
C ARG A 29 11.20 14.49 -14.98
N ALA A 30 9.94 14.08 -14.95
CA ALA A 30 9.42 12.87 -14.31
C ALA A 30 9.96 11.53 -14.85
N SER A 31 10.81 11.50 -15.90
CA SER A 31 11.24 10.22 -16.49
C SER A 31 12.43 9.55 -15.83
N ASP A 32 13.30 10.26 -15.09
CA ASP A 32 14.63 9.70 -14.79
C ASP A 32 14.84 9.18 -13.36
N ASN A 33 13.94 9.46 -12.40
CA ASN A 33 14.11 8.86 -11.07
C ASN A 33 12.82 8.69 -10.28
N ARG A 34 12.14 7.56 -10.53
CA ARG A 34 10.92 7.17 -9.81
C ARG A 34 11.12 7.10 -8.29
N GLN A 35 12.31 6.67 -7.83
CA GLN A 35 12.66 6.63 -6.41
C GLN A 35 12.56 8.01 -5.74
N GLN A 36 13.02 9.04 -6.44
CA GLN A 36 12.98 10.41 -5.93
C GLN A 36 11.55 10.93 -5.87
N GLU A 37 10.73 10.59 -6.87
CA GLU A 37 9.31 10.94 -6.93
C GLU A 37 8.52 10.29 -5.78
N VAL A 38 8.67 8.98 -5.58
CA VAL A 38 8.02 8.26 -4.46
C VAL A 38 8.45 8.84 -3.11
N SER A 39 9.74 9.21 -2.99
CA SER A 39 10.25 9.87 -1.78
C SER A 39 9.65 11.25 -1.54
N GLU A 40 9.41 12.03 -2.60
CA GLU A 40 8.73 13.33 -2.50
C GLU A 40 7.26 13.16 -2.12
N ILE A 41 6.57 12.21 -2.75
CA ILE A 41 5.17 11.88 -2.47
C ILE A 41 5.01 11.50 -0.99
N SER A 42 5.82 10.55 -0.51
CA SER A 42 5.80 10.08 0.88
C SER A 42 5.94 11.23 1.89
N ARG A 43 6.95 12.08 1.71
CA ARG A 43 7.15 13.28 2.56
C ARG A 43 5.98 14.25 2.49
N THR A 44 5.43 14.47 1.30
CA THR A 44 4.29 15.38 1.09
C THR A 44 3.04 14.88 1.80
N LEU A 45 2.77 13.57 1.76
CA LEU A 45 1.64 12.96 2.46
C LEU A 45 1.81 13.02 3.97
N LYS A 46 3.02 12.76 4.49
CA LYS A 46 3.29 12.92 5.93
C LYS A 46 3.13 14.36 6.38
N ALA A 47 3.60 15.33 5.59
CA ALA A 47 3.40 16.75 5.87
C ALA A 47 1.90 17.12 5.86
N LEU A 48 1.14 16.63 4.88
CA LEU A 48 -0.30 16.84 4.79
C LEU A 48 -1.05 16.28 6.01
N ALA A 49 -0.71 15.06 6.45
CA ALA A 49 -1.30 14.43 7.63
C ALA A 49 -1.08 15.27 8.89
N ARG A 50 0.13 15.81 9.06
CA ARG A 50 0.47 16.70 10.19
C ARG A 50 -0.23 18.05 10.09
N GLU A 51 -0.31 18.62 8.90
CA GLU A 51 -0.94 19.92 8.67
C GLU A 51 -2.46 19.87 8.91
N LEU A 52 -3.12 18.80 8.48
CA LEU A 52 -4.57 18.65 8.60
C LEU A 52 -5.00 17.97 9.91
N GLU A 53 -4.03 17.54 10.72
CA GLU A 53 -4.22 16.81 11.97
C GLU A 53 -5.18 15.63 11.81
N CYS A 54 -5.04 14.87 10.72
CA CYS A 54 -5.86 13.69 10.44
C CYS A 54 -5.03 12.54 9.85
N PRO A 55 -5.41 11.28 10.13
CA PRO A 55 -4.78 10.12 9.51
C PRO A 55 -4.89 10.15 7.98
N VAL A 56 -3.78 9.77 7.33
CA VAL A 56 -3.70 9.57 5.88
C VAL A 56 -3.33 8.11 5.63
N ILE A 57 -4.22 7.36 5.00
CA ILE A 57 -3.99 5.99 4.55
C ILE A 57 -3.71 6.05 3.05
N ALA A 58 -2.54 5.55 2.64
CA ALA A 58 -2.19 5.48 1.23
C ALA A 58 -1.89 4.03 0.85
N LEU A 59 -2.60 3.53 -0.16
CA LEU A 59 -2.38 2.20 -0.70
C LEU A 59 -1.09 2.20 -1.53
N SER A 60 -0.34 1.10 -1.48
CA SER A 60 0.87 0.91 -2.26
C SER A 60 0.86 -0.46 -2.90
N GLN A 61 1.17 -0.51 -4.19
CA GLN A 61 1.42 -1.77 -4.88
C GLN A 61 2.82 -2.31 -4.54
N LEU A 62 2.90 -3.63 -4.41
CA LEU A 62 4.15 -4.35 -4.23
C LEU A 62 4.83 -4.63 -5.58
N SER A 63 6.14 -4.80 -5.54
CA SER A 63 6.88 -5.37 -6.67
C SER A 63 6.53 -6.85 -6.82
N ARG A 64 6.67 -7.39 -8.04
CA ARG A 64 6.48 -8.83 -8.32
C ARG A 64 7.51 -9.74 -7.64
N GLY A 65 8.48 -9.19 -6.89
CA GLY A 65 9.51 -9.97 -6.21
C GLY A 65 8.94 -10.89 -5.12
N VAL A 66 7.85 -10.49 -4.46
CA VAL A 66 7.12 -11.33 -3.49
C VAL A 66 6.68 -12.66 -4.11
N GLU A 67 6.25 -12.63 -5.37
CA GLU A 67 5.77 -13.79 -6.12
C GLU A 67 6.89 -14.77 -6.51
N GLN A 68 8.16 -14.39 -6.37
CA GLN A 68 9.29 -15.26 -6.70
C GLN A 68 9.85 -16.00 -5.49
N ARG A 69 9.48 -15.59 -4.27
CA ARG A 69 9.93 -16.22 -3.03
C ARG A 69 9.13 -17.49 -2.74
N GLN A 70 9.72 -18.39 -1.95
CA GLN A 70 8.99 -19.53 -1.36
C GLN A 70 7.96 -19.02 -0.34
N ASP A 71 8.39 -18.14 0.57
CA ASP A 71 7.48 -17.42 1.46
C ASP A 71 6.90 -16.20 0.74
N LYS A 72 5.60 -16.28 0.44
CA LYS A 72 4.81 -15.24 -0.24
C LYS A 72 4.35 -14.13 0.70
N ARG A 73 4.70 -14.18 1.98
CA ARG A 73 4.42 -13.09 2.92
C ARG A 73 5.16 -11.81 2.48
N PRO A 74 4.45 -10.68 2.31
CA PRO A 74 5.08 -9.41 1.97
C PRO A 74 6.02 -8.90 3.07
N MET A 75 7.06 -8.19 2.66
CA MET A 75 8.02 -7.51 3.52
C MET A 75 8.32 -6.10 3.01
N MET A 76 8.98 -5.29 3.85
CA MET A 76 9.29 -3.89 3.54
C MET A 76 10.04 -3.67 2.22
N SER A 77 10.91 -4.61 1.82
CA SER A 77 11.64 -4.56 0.54
C SER A 77 10.75 -4.77 -0.68
N ASP A 78 9.53 -5.31 -0.52
CA ASP A 78 8.61 -5.51 -1.64
C ASP A 78 7.92 -4.22 -2.07
N ILE A 79 7.83 -3.23 -1.19
CA ILE A 79 7.43 -1.88 -1.57
C ILE A 79 8.57 -1.32 -2.44
N ARG A 80 8.30 -1.06 -3.72
CA ARG A 80 9.32 -0.49 -4.61
C ARG A 80 9.79 0.83 -4.03
N GLU A 81 11.10 1.05 -4.04
CA GLU A 81 11.71 2.31 -3.60
C GLU A 81 11.35 2.66 -2.14
N SER A 82 11.13 1.62 -1.32
CA SER A 82 10.58 1.72 0.04
C SER A 82 11.37 2.53 1.03
N GLY A 83 12.66 2.80 0.82
CA GLY A 83 13.50 3.43 1.84
C GLY A 83 12.94 4.74 2.41
N SER A 84 12.30 5.56 1.57
CA SER A 84 11.64 6.79 2.02
C SER A 84 10.28 6.55 2.68
N ILE A 85 9.46 5.66 2.13
CA ILE A 85 8.17 5.27 2.72
C ILE A 85 8.39 4.65 4.11
N GLU A 86 9.34 3.74 4.22
CA GLU A 86 9.74 3.13 5.47
C GLU A 86 10.19 4.19 6.46
N GLN A 87 10.93 5.22 6.05
CA GLN A 87 11.29 6.29 6.97
C GLN A 87 10.08 7.12 7.36
N ASP A 88 9.29 7.62 6.41
CA ASP A 88 8.26 8.63 6.68
C ASP A 88 6.98 8.06 7.33
N ALA A 89 6.60 6.82 7.00
CA ALA A 89 5.36 6.21 7.47
C ALA A 89 5.38 6.00 8.99
N ASP A 90 4.23 6.24 9.64
CA ASP A 90 4.05 5.89 11.05
C ASP A 90 3.73 4.42 11.24
N ILE A 91 2.92 3.87 10.33
CA ILE A 91 2.50 2.47 10.31
C ILE A 91 2.66 1.94 8.88
N VAL A 92 3.14 0.71 8.75
CA VAL A 92 3.11 -0.04 7.49
C VAL A 92 2.44 -1.38 7.77
N ALA A 93 1.37 -1.66 7.02
CA ALA A 93 0.61 -2.88 7.10
C ALA A 93 0.58 -3.56 5.73
N PHE A 94 0.78 -4.88 5.71
CA PHE A 94 0.59 -5.70 4.53
C PHE A 94 -0.66 -6.56 4.66
N LEU A 95 -1.22 -6.90 3.51
CA LEU A 95 -2.33 -7.84 3.39
C LEU A 95 -1.77 -9.14 2.82
N TYR A 96 -1.99 -10.25 3.51
CA TYR A 96 -1.63 -11.58 3.06
C TYR A 96 -2.85 -12.49 3.12
N ARG A 97 -2.99 -13.35 2.12
CA ARG A 97 -4.06 -14.33 2.01
C ARG A 97 -3.44 -15.64 1.57
N ASP A 98 -3.53 -16.66 2.43
CA ASP A 98 -2.94 -17.95 2.14
C ASP A 98 -3.68 -18.65 0.99
N ASP A 99 -5.01 -18.53 0.97
CA ASP A 99 -5.88 -19.10 -0.07
C ASP A 99 -5.61 -18.50 -1.46
N TYR A 100 -5.17 -17.24 -1.53
CA TYR A 100 -4.77 -16.62 -2.81
C TYR A 100 -3.58 -17.34 -3.45
N TYR A 101 -2.64 -17.84 -2.64
CA TYR A 101 -1.43 -18.51 -3.11
C TYR A 101 -1.60 -20.02 -3.26
N ASN A 102 -2.44 -20.64 -2.43
CA ASN A 102 -2.59 -22.10 -2.36
C ASN A 102 -3.79 -22.65 -3.15
N ARG A 103 -4.64 -21.79 -3.74
CA ARG A 103 -5.76 -22.23 -4.61
C ARG A 103 -5.35 -22.86 -5.94
N GLY A 104 -4.07 -22.80 -6.32
CA GLY A 104 -3.55 -23.26 -7.62
C GLY A 104 -2.70 -24.53 -7.57
N GLY A 105 -2.83 -25.38 -6.54
CA GLY A 105 -2.08 -26.64 -6.45
C GLY A 105 -2.52 -27.74 -7.44
N ASP A 106 -3.68 -27.60 -8.07
CA ASP A 106 -4.29 -28.64 -8.91
C ASP A 106 -4.60 -28.22 -10.35
N GLU A 107 -4.22 -27.02 -10.80
CA GLU A 107 -4.54 -26.57 -12.16
C GLU A 107 -3.34 -25.87 -12.80
N ASP A 108 -2.54 -26.69 -13.52
CA ASP A 108 -2.02 -26.24 -14.81
C ASP A 108 -3.22 -25.72 -15.62
N ASP A 109 -3.28 -24.42 -15.94
CA ASP A 109 -3.61 -23.91 -17.27
C ASP A 109 -3.94 -22.42 -17.28
N ASP A 110 -3.56 -21.80 -18.40
CA ASP A 110 -4.14 -20.58 -18.93
C ASP A 110 -5.67 -20.65 -18.89
N ASP A 111 -6.36 -19.99 -17.96
CA ASP A 111 -7.67 -19.41 -18.30
C ASP A 111 -8.16 -18.27 -17.40
N ASP A 112 -8.64 -17.26 -18.09
CA ASP A 112 -9.48 -16.16 -17.63
C ASP A 112 -10.84 -16.72 -17.23
N SER A 113 -10.95 -17.37 -16.07
CA SER A 113 -12.23 -17.86 -15.58
C SER A 113 -12.48 -17.54 -14.10
N GLY A 114 -13.32 -16.53 -13.90
CA GLY A 114 -14.24 -16.46 -12.77
C GLY A 114 -13.62 -16.23 -11.40
N PHE A 115 -13.60 -14.97 -10.97
CA PHE A 115 -13.67 -14.64 -9.55
C PHE A 115 -15.02 -15.12 -8.98
N GLU A 116 -15.13 -16.41 -8.67
CA GLU A 116 -16.22 -16.92 -7.83
C GLU A 116 -15.68 -17.11 -6.42
N PRO A 117 -16.08 -16.26 -5.45
CA PRO A 117 -15.71 -16.47 -4.06
C PRO A 117 -16.49 -17.71 -3.57
N GLN A 118 -15.84 -18.87 -3.54
CA GLN A 118 -16.39 -20.04 -2.87
C GLN A 118 -16.56 -19.73 -1.38
N THR A 119 -17.81 -19.71 -0.93
CA THR A 119 -18.28 -19.43 0.43
C THR A 119 -18.01 -20.57 1.43
N ASN A 120 -16.90 -21.29 1.25
CA ASN A 120 -16.46 -22.23 2.28
C ASN A 120 -15.79 -21.40 3.39
N ASP A 121 -16.46 -21.32 4.54
CA ASP A 121 -16.19 -20.45 5.70
C ASP A 121 -14.77 -20.53 6.30
N GLU A 122 -13.86 -21.35 5.75
CA GLU A 122 -12.46 -21.49 6.17
C GLU A 122 -11.44 -20.88 5.18
N ASN A 123 -11.85 -20.56 3.94
CA ASN A 123 -10.96 -20.11 2.86
C ASN A 123 -11.04 -18.60 2.56
N GLY A 124 -11.21 -17.77 3.58
CA GLY A 124 -11.37 -16.31 3.43
C GLY A 124 -10.55 -15.46 4.40
N GLU A 125 -9.68 -16.09 5.20
CA GLU A 125 -8.90 -15.38 6.21
C GLU A 125 -7.85 -14.47 5.56
N ILE A 126 -7.87 -13.19 5.95
CA ILE A 126 -6.88 -12.20 5.56
C ILE A 126 -6.02 -11.86 6.77
N GLU A 127 -4.73 -12.02 6.61
CA GLU A 127 -3.76 -11.58 7.60
C GLU A 127 -3.38 -10.13 7.32
N ILE A 128 -3.43 -9.32 8.38
CA ILE A 128 -2.92 -7.95 8.38
C ILE A 128 -1.60 -7.95 9.12
N ILE A 129 -0.50 -7.91 8.38
CA ILE A 129 0.86 -7.96 8.93
C ILE A 129 1.32 -6.54 9.24
N ILE A 130 1.51 -6.18 10.52
CA ILE A 130 2.04 -4.88 10.92
C ILE A 130 3.57 -4.91 10.86
N ALA A 131 4.12 -4.62 9.68
CA ALA A 131 5.56 -4.63 9.46
C ALA A 131 6.30 -3.44 10.11
N LYS A 132 5.59 -2.36 10.40
CA LYS A 132 6.14 -1.19 11.09
C LYS A 132 5.07 -0.50 11.92
N GLN A 133 5.42 -0.11 13.15
CA GLN A 133 4.64 0.80 13.97
C GLN A 133 5.56 1.70 14.80
N ARG A 134 5.55 3.02 14.55
CA ARG A 134 6.41 3.98 15.27
C ARG A 134 6.05 4.12 16.75
N ASN A 135 4.78 3.89 17.11
CA ASN A 135 4.21 4.23 18.43
C ASN A 135 3.83 3.00 19.27
N GLY A 136 4.25 1.79 18.91
CA GLY A 136 3.85 0.57 19.62
C GLY A 136 4.44 -0.70 19.03
N PRO A 137 3.94 -1.88 19.44
CA PRO A 137 4.48 -3.16 19.01
C PRO A 137 4.25 -3.39 17.51
N THR A 138 5.13 -4.21 16.93
CA THR A 138 4.99 -4.83 15.61
C THR A 138 4.58 -6.28 15.79
#